data_AF-A0ABD5CB55-F1
#
_entry.id   AF-A0ABD5CB55-F1
#
_cell.length_a   1.000
_cell.length_b   1.000
_cell.length_c   1.000
_cell.angle_alpha   90.00
_cell.angle_beta   90.00
_cell.angle_gamma   90.00
#
_symmetry.space_group_name_H-M   'P 1'
#
loop_
_entity.id
_entity.type
_entity.pdbx_description
1 polymer ?
#
loop_
_entity_poly.entity_id
_entity_poly.type
_entity_poly.pdbx_seq_one_letter_code
_entity_poly.pdbx_strand_id
1 'polypeptide(L)'
;MLGFSPQFRPNSLGQKGSGLKAEAQDGISWLNANQKREVLRGIERCVALKHSNSTRCRAASAALGLARKRFASRWHCYTCGPVDVHAQMNEFLDPERLELKEPTLPEAIEQINRDLASFLEFTNISHEKYRSTATVALCLHPEDPAAYLSEQFPTVTGDAFRRHYLARACIEAIYAEQALQNLKGDSAWYRVSVAQRQIGLFEGSYSDPFSSKERVEFASLGGQARGRKTEPVRAELVRLLNKLRPHGGWVDESEVIKAVAIPLFQFSQTNGGYLKESSFKQTIRRWLQDREHKDIQAAFRSSAR
;
A
#
# COMPACT_ATOMS: atom_id res chain seq x y z
N MET A 1 -62.10 4.75 19.68
CA MET A 1 -61.67 5.68 20.74
C MET A 1 -61.18 4.88 21.94
N LEU A 2 -59.87 4.64 22.03
CA LEU A 2 -59.16 4.34 23.28
C LEU A 2 -57.75 4.92 23.10
N GLY A 3 -57.43 5.93 23.91
CA GLY A 3 -56.20 6.70 23.81
C GLY A 3 -55.05 6.03 24.57
N PHE A 4 -53.88 6.00 23.94
CA PHE A 4 -52.61 5.71 24.60
C PHE A 4 -51.66 6.87 24.30
N SER A 5 -51.29 7.62 25.34
CA SER A 5 -50.17 8.57 25.32
C SER A 5 -48.94 7.92 25.97
N PRO A 6 -47.72 8.17 25.45
CA PRO A 6 -46.50 7.55 25.95
C PRO A 6 -45.88 8.36 27.10
N GLN A 7 -45.39 7.67 28.14
CA GLN A 7 -44.54 8.27 29.17
C GLN A 7 -43.06 8.18 28.77
N PHE A 8 -42.46 9.33 28.50
CA PHE A 8 -41.01 9.52 28.41
C PHE A 8 -40.40 9.53 29.83
N ARG A 9 -39.36 8.73 30.07
CA ARG A 9 -38.44 8.90 31.21
C ARG A 9 -37.06 9.35 30.70
N PRO A 10 -36.43 10.37 31.32
CA PRO A 10 -35.06 10.75 31.01
C PRO A 10 -34.03 10.10 31.96
N ASN A 11 -32.77 10.13 31.50
CA ASN A 11 -31.48 9.95 32.21
C ASN A 11 -30.78 8.59 32.19
N SER A 12 -29.60 8.55 31.54
CA SER A 12 -28.32 8.69 32.27
C SER A 12 -27.15 9.00 31.32
N LEU A 13 -26.75 10.28 31.26
CA LEU A 13 -25.47 10.73 30.71
C LEU A 13 -24.41 10.57 31.82
N GLY A 14 -23.72 9.42 31.85
CA GLY A 14 -22.72 9.17 32.91
C GLY A 14 -21.64 8.14 32.63
N GLN A 15 -21.52 7.58 31.42
CA GLN A 15 -20.56 6.49 31.15
C GLN A 15 -19.78 6.59 29.81
N LYS A 16 -19.77 7.73 29.12
CA LYS A 16 -19.09 7.83 27.80
C LYS A 16 -17.56 8.06 27.85
N GLY A 17 -16.95 8.17 29.03
CA GLY A 17 -15.52 8.45 29.17
C GLY A 17 -14.59 7.23 29.09
N SER A 18 -15.05 6.05 29.51
CA SER A 18 -14.22 4.83 29.59
C SER A 18 -14.16 4.04 28.27
N GLY A 19 -15.20 4.09 27.44
CA GLY A 19 -15.26 3.35 26.17
C GLY A 19 -14.24 3.82 25.13
N LEU A 20 -14.00 5.13 25.03
CA LEU A 20 -13.07 5.70 24.04
C LEU A 20 -11.60 5.32 24.27
N LYS A 21 -11.19 5.01 25.51
CA LYS A 21 -9.83 4.52 25.80
C LYS A 21 -9.65 3.05 25.42
N ALA A 22 -10.68 2.23 25.59
CA ALA A 22 -10.66 0.82 25.23
C ALA A 22 -10.66 0.63 23.70
N GLU A 23 -11.52 1.34 22.96
CA GLU A 23 -11.55 1.28 21.50
C GLU A 23 -10.26 1.82 20.85
N ALA A 24 -9.64 2.85 21.44
CA ALA A 24 -8.37 3.38 20.97
C ALA A 24 -7.18 2.42 21.21
N GLN A 25 -7.26 1.54 22.20
CA GLN A 25 -6.20 0.57 22.52
C GLN A 25 -6.17 -0.59 21.52
N ASP A 26 -7.32 -1.06 21.06
CA ASP A 26 -7.42 -2.11 20.03
C ASP A 26 -6.94 -1.61 18.66
N GLY A 27 -7.26 -0.36 18.31
CA GLY A 27 -6.88 0.26 17.03
C GLY A 27 -5.40 0.60 16.85
N ILE A 28 -4.58 0.52 17.91
CA ILE A 28 -3.14 0.84 17.85
C ILE A 28 -2.24 -0.35 18.20
N SER A 29 -2.79 -1.56 18.26
CA SER A 29 -2.09 -2.77 18.69
C SER A 29 -0.80 -3.06 17.90
N TRP A 30 -0.75 -2.71 16.61
CA TRP A 30 0.41 -2.86 15.72
C TRP A 30 1.56 -1.85 15.94
N LEU A 31 1.37 -0.80 16.75
CA LEU A 31 2.37 0.25 16.95
C LEU A 31 3.41 -0.16 18.02
N ASN A 32 4.65 0.29 17.86
CA ASN A 32 5.67 0.11 18.89
C ASN A 32 5.40 1.01 20.12
N ALA A 33 6.09 0.73 21.23
CA ALA A 33 5.83 1.39 22.52
C ALA A 33 6.04 2.93 22.52
N ASN A 34 6.88 3.46 21.62
CA ASN A 34 7.06 4.91 21.49
C ASN A 34 5.92 5.54 20.69
N GLN A 35 5.52 4.91 19.59
CA GLN A 35 4.41 5.37 18.76
C GLN A 35 3.07 5.34 19.53
N LYS A 36 2.80 4.28 20.29
CA LYS A 36 1.61 4.21 21.17
C LYS A 36 1.56 5.37 22.18
N ARG A 37 2.70 5.73 22.78
CA ARG A 37 2.79 6.86 23.73
C ARG A 37 2.51 8.21 23.05
N GLU A 38 2.98 8.42 21.83
CA GLU A 38 2.70 9.68 21.11
C GLU A 38 1.23 9.81 20.71
N VAL A 39 0.61 8.74 20.23
CA VAL A 39 -0.80 8.72 19.85
C VAL A 39 -1.70 8.97 21.07
N LEU A 40 -1.43 8.29 22.18
CA LEU A 40 -2.19 8.49 23.42
C LEU A 40 -2.03 9.92 23.98
N ARG A 41 -0.82 10.49 23.95
CA ARG A 41 -0.60 11.91 24.31
C ARG A 41 -1.31 12.89 23.36
N GLY A 42 -1.47 12.52 22.09
CA GLY A 42 -2.26 13.30 21.13
C GLY A 42 -3.74 13.32 21.49
N ILE A 43 -4.30 12.14 21.78
CA ILE A 43 -5.70 11.97 22.19
C ILE A 43 -5.97 12.71 23.51
N GLU A 44 -5.09 12.58 24.50
CA GLU A 44 -5.23 13.28 25.79
C GLU A 44 -5.18 14.80 25.63
N ARG A 45 -4.33 15.33 24.73
CA ARG A 45 -4.29 16.76 24.40
C ARG A 45 -5.58 17.22 23.72
N CYS A 46 -6.14 16.43 22.81
CA CYS A 46 -7.42 16.74 22.15
C CYS A 46 -8.60 16.69 23.12
N VAL A 47 -8.61 15.74 24.06
CA VAL A 47 -9.64 15.64 25.11
C VAL A 47 -9.53 16.80 26.10
N ALA A 48 -8.31 17.19 26.49
CA ALA A 48 -8.08 18.34 27.36
C ALA A 48 -8.50 19.68 26.70
N LEU A 49 -8.36 19.81 25.38
CA LEU A 49 -8.74 21.02 24.64
C LEU A 49 -10.26 21.16 24.44
N LYS A 50 -11.03 20.06 24.45
CA LYS A 50 -12.50 20.10 24.37
C LYS A 50 -13.20 20.72 25.60
N HIS A 51 -12.47 20.95 26.70
CA HIS A 51 -12.99 21.64 27.88
C HIS A 51 -12.64 23.13 27.99
N SER A 52 -12.00 23.73 26.97
CA SER A 52 -11.73 25.18 26.97
C SER A 52 -12.25 25.87 25.72
N ASN A 53 -13.05 26.93 25.92
CA ASN A 53 -13.78 27.67 24.89
C ASN A 53 -12.95 28.17 23.69
N SER A 54 -13.40 27.76 22.51
CA SER A 54 -13.60 28.44 21.20
C SER A 54 -12.63 29.48 20.57
N THR A 55 -11.63 30.07 21.23
CA THR A 55 -10.81 31.12 20.56
C THR A 55 -9.32 30.78 20.40
N ARG A 56 -8.81 29.76 21.11
CA ARG A 56 -7.38 29.39 21.04
C ARG A 56 -7.02 28.39 19.92
N CYS A 57 -7.99 27.67 19.35
CA CYS A 57 -7.71 26.70 18.27
C CYS A 57 -7.27 27.35 16.95
N ARG A 58 -7.69 28.60 16.65
CA ARG A 58 -7.25 29.30 15.42
C ARG A 58 -5.80 29.78 15.50
N ALA A 59 -5.32 30.15 16.68
CA ALA A 59 -3.93 30.58 16.89
C ALA A 59 -2.93 29.41 16.82
N ALA A 60 -3.32 28.21 17.30
CA ALA A 60 -2.46 27.02 17.27
C ALA A 60 -2.26 26.47 15.84
N SER A 61 -3.30 26.48 14.99
CA SER A 61 -3.15 26.10 13.57
C SER A 61 -2.33 27.10 12.77
N ALA A 62 -2.40 28.40 13.08
CA ALA A 62 -1.58 29.43 12.44
C ALA A 62 -0.09 29.29 12.82
N ALA A 63 0.21 28.96 14.09
CA ALA A 63 1.58 28.73 14.56
C ALA A 63 2.22 27.47 13.95
N LEU A 64 1.45 26.40 13.73
CA LEU A 64 1.91 25.18 13.05
C LEU A 64 2.15 25.39 11.55
N GLY A 65 1.39 26.26 10.89
CA GLY A 65 1.63 26.67 9.50
C GLY A 65 2.93 27.46 9.30
N LEU A 66 3.28 28.32 10.26
CA LEU A 66 4.51 29.12 10.23
C LEU A 66 5.77 28.29 10.54
N ALA A 67 5.67 27.27 11.39
CA ALA A 67 6.78 26.35 11.68
C ALA A 67 7.15 25.48 10.46
N ARG A 68 6.17 25.14 9.61
CA ARG A 68 6.38 24.35 8.39
C ARG A 68 7.14 25.12 7.31
N LYS A 69 6.93 26.44 7.20
CA LYS A 69 7.63 27.31 6.23
C LYS A 69 9.10 27.60 6.61
N ARG A 70 9.45 27.57 7.89
CA ARG A 70 10.84 27.79 8.36
C ARG A 70 11.75 26.57 8.26
N PHE A 71 11.21 25.38 8.06
CA PHE A 71 12.01 24.15 7.93
C PHE A 71 12.44 23.85 6.48
N ALA A 72 11.76 24.40 5.49
CA ALA A 72 12.06 24.19 4.06
C ALA A 72 13.27 25.01 3.56
N SER A 73 13.77 25.98 4.33
CA SER A 73 14.77 26.95 3.88
C SER A 73 16.24 26.55 4.18
N ARG A 74 16.51 25.35 4.70
CA ARG A 74 17.82 25.01 5.30
C ARG A 74 18.57 23.83 4.68
N TRP A 75 18.35 23.54 3.40
CA TRP A 75 19.16 22.55 2.68
C TRP A 75 19.51 23.07 1.28
N HIS A 76 20.62 23.80 1.18
CA HIS A 76 21.34 24.06 -0.07
C HIS A 76 22.84 24.17 0.22
N CYS A 77 23.57 23.11 -0.14
CA CYS A 77 24.95 23.15 -0.66
C CYS A 77 25.41 21.71 -0.96
N TYR A 78 25.58 21.37 -2.24
CA TYR A 78 26.91 21.21 -2.86
C TYR A 78 26.76 20.88 -4.37
N THR A 79 27.05 21.91 -5.18
CA THR A 79 27.77 21.89 -6.47
C THR A 79 27.55 20.74 -7.47
N CYS A 80 26.66 20.97 -8.44
CA CYS A 80 26.80 20.68 -9.88
C CYS A 80 25.92 21.70 -10.65
N GLY A 81 26.36 22.21 -11.80
CA GLY A 81 25.82 23.41 -12.46
C GLY A 81 24.32 23.36 -12.84
N PRO A 82 23.66 24.53 -13.01
CA PRO A 82 22.22 24.61 -13.15
C PRO A 82 21.82 24.30 -14.59
N VAL A 83 21.50 23.04 -14.87
CA VAL A 83 20.47 22.74 -15.85
C VAL A 83 19.19 22.59 -15.03
N ASP A 84 18.28 23.56 -15.17
CA ASP A 84 17.02 23.59 -14.44
C ASP A 84 16.04 22.56 -15.01
N VAL A 85 16.34 21.27 -14.77
CA VAL A 85 15.46 20.16 -15.14
C VAL A 85 14.22 20.10 -14.25
N HIS A 86 14.25 20.79 -13.09
CA HIS A 86 13.10 20.89 -12.19
C HIS A 86 12.03 21.86 -12.69
N ALA A 87 12.39 22.88 -13.48
CA ALA A 87 11.43 23.76 -14.12
C ALA A 87 10.63 23.07 -15.25
N GLN A 88 11.23 22.15 -16.02
CA GLN A 88 10.55 21.53 -17.18
C GLN A 88 9.59 20.38 -16.83
N MET A 89 9.76 19.70 -15.69
CA MET A 89 8.83 18.62 -15.29
C MET A 89 7.60 19.10 -14.51
N ASN A 90 7.62 20.31 -13.94
CA ASN A 90 6.46 20.86 -13.22
C ASN A 90 5.56 21.75 -14.09
N GLU A 91 5.98 22.12 -15.31
CA GLU A 91 5.16 22.93 -16.23
C GLU A 91 4.02 22.11 -16.87
N PHE A 92 4.07 20.77 -16.78
CA PHE A 92 3.12 19.88 -17.44
C PHE A 92 1.79 19.67 -16.67
N LEU A 93 1.69 20.14 -15.43
CA LEU A 93 0.52 19.94 -14.57
C LEU A 93 0.12 21.24 -13.88
N ASP A 94 -0.01 22.33 -14.65
CA ASP A 94 -0.74 23.50 -14.16
C ASP A 94 -2.25 23.22 -14.26
N PRO A 95 -2.96 22.97 -13.15
CA PRO A 95 -4.40 22.66 -13.19
C PRO A 95 -5.22 23.83 -13.75
N GLU A 96 -4.72 25.07 -13.66
CA GLU A 96 -5.38 26.23 -14.27
C GLU A 96 -5.30 26.20 -15.80
N ARG A 97 -4.21 25.66 -16.38
CA ARG A 97 -4.07 25.46 -17.83
C ARG A 97 -4.92 24.31 -18.37
N LEU A 98 -5.29 23.35 -17.52
CA LEU A 98 -6.09 22.20 -17.94
C LEU A 98 -7.61 22.46 -17.87
N GLU A 99 -8.04 23.65 -17.43
CA GLU A 99 -9.45 24.02 -17.26
C GLU A 99 -10.28 22.93 -16.56
N LEU A 100 -9.67 22.18 -15.63
CA LEU A 100 -10.31 21.07 -14.95
C LEU A 100 -11.31 21.63 -13.95
N LYS A 101 -12.55 21.79 -14.39
CA LYS A 101 -13.67 22.10 -13.52
C LYS A 101 -13.87 20.92 -12.57
N GLU A 102 -13.83 21.19 -11.27
CA GLU A 102 -14.17 20.18 -10.27
C GLU A 102 -15.59 19.65 -10.54
N PRO A 103 -15.78 18.31 -10.62
CA PRO A 103 -17.09 17.76 -10.88
C PRO A 103 -18.04 18.09 -9.74
N THR A 104 -19.27 18.44 -10.07
CA THR A 104 -20.33 18.55 -9.06
C THR A 104 -20.67 17.15 -8.51
N LEU A 105 -21.26 17.11 -7.32
CA LEU A 105 -21.63 15.84 -6.69
C LEU A 105 -22.57 14.98 -7.56
N PRO A 106 -23.62 15.53 -8.23
CA PRO A 106 -24.42 14.75 -9.19
C PRO A 106 -23.61 14.21 -10.37
N GLU A 107 -22.73 15.03 -10.96
CA GLU A 107 -21.87 14.60 -12.07
C GLU A 107 -20.91 13.47 -11.65
N ALA A 108 -20.37 13.53 -10.43
CA ALA A 108 -19.49 12.50 -9.89
C ALA A 108 -20.23 11.17 -9.65
N ILE A 109 -21.46 11.22 -9.13
CA ILE A 109 -22.34 10.04 -8.97
C ILE A 109 -22.72 9.46 -10.33
N GLU A 110 -23.05 10.32 -11.31
CA GLU A 110 -23.38 9.89 -12.66
C GLU A 110 -22.16 9.23 -13.35
N GLN A 111 -20.95 9.77 -13.13
CA GLN A 111 -19.73 9.17 -13.65
C GLN A 111 -19.52 7.75 -13.10
N ILE A 112 -19.68 7.54 -11.79
CA ILE A 112 -19.60 6.20 -11.18
C ILE A 112 -20.60 5.24 -11.84
N ASN A 113 -21.83 5.68 -12.07
CA ASN A 113 -22.85 4.87 -12.73
C ASN A 113 -22.50 4.56 -14.20
N ARG A 114 -21.88 5.49 -14.94
CA ARG A 114 -21.36 5.23 -16.30
C ARG A 114 -20.22 4.21 -16.28
N ASP A 115 -19.29 4.33 -15.34
CA ASP A 115 -18.17 3.41 -15.20
C ASP A 115 -18.68 1.99 -14.88
N LEU A 116 -19.59 1.86 -13.91
CA LEU A 116 -20.26 0.60 -13.57
C LEU A 116 -21.00 0.00 -14.77
N ALA A 117 -21.71 0.81 -15.55
CA ALA A 117 -22.39 0.35 -16.75
C ALA A 117 -21.39 -0.18 -17.78
N SER A 118 -20.29 0.53 -18.03
CA SER A 118 -19.24 0.12 -18.97
C SER A 118 -18.61 -1.21 -18.58
N PHE A 119 -18.34 -1.46 -17.29
CA PHE A 119 -17.81 -2.76 -16.85
C PHE A 119 -18.80 -3.92 -17.05
N LEU A 120 -20.10 -3.62 -17.04
CA LEU A 120 -21.16 -4.61 -17.24
C LEU A 120 -21.50 -4.83 -18.71
N GLU A 121 -21.08 -3.96 -19.64
CA GLU A 121 -21.33 -4.10 -21.09
C GLU A 121 -20.81 -5.42 -21.67
N PHE A 122 -19.71 -5.94 -21.11
CA PHE A 122 -19.15 -7.24 -21.50
C PHE A 122 -19.88 -8.44 -20.89
N THR A 123 -20.97 -8.20 -20.17
CA THR A 123 -21.76 -9.22 -19.50
C THR A 123 -23.20 -9.23 -20.02
N ASN A 124 -23.91 -10.33 -19.79
CA ASN A 124 -25.33 -10.44 -20.15
C ASN A 124 -26.26 -9.74 -19.13
N ILE A 125 -25.72 -8.87 -18.25
CA ILE A 125 -26.47 -8.18 -17.20
C ILE A 125 -26.50 -6.69 -17.52
N SER A 126 -27.69 -6.11 -17.61
CA SER A 126 -27.82 -4.65 -17.71
C SER A 126 -27.46 -3.97 -16.38
N HIS A 127 -26.88 -2.77 -16.45
CA HIS A 127 -26.59 -1.96 -15.26
C HIS A 127 -27.82 -1.76 -14.36
N GLU A 128 -28.99 -1.53 -14.96
CA GLU A 128 -30.26 -1.38 -14.24
C GLU A 128 -30.62 -2.64 -13.44
N LYS A 129 -30.47 -3.83 -14.03
CA LYS A 129 -30.72 -5.11 -13.35
C LYS A 129 -29.71 -5.35 -12.23
N TYR A 130 -28.45 -4.96 -12.43
CA TYR A 130 -27.41 -5.04 -11.41
C TYR A 130 -27.75 -4.15 -10.21
N ARG A 131 -28.10 -2.89 -10.47
CA ARG A 131 -28.47 -1.90 -9.44
C ARG A 131 -29.77 -2.25 -8.70
N SER A 132 -30.78 -2.79 -9.39
CA SER A 132 -32.02 -3.23 -8.74
C SER A 132 -31.76 -4.41 -7.79
N THR A 133 -30.91 -5.35 -8.19
CA THR A 133 -30.54 -6.47 -7.33
C THR A 133 -29.64 -6.03 -6.17
N ALA A 134 -28.76 -5.06 -6.38
CA ALA A 134 -28.00 -4.41 -5.29
C ALA A 134 -28.93 -3.75 -4.26
N THR A 135 -30.01 -3.11 -4.72
CA THR A 135 -31.04 -2.54 -3.84
C THR A 135 -31.75 -3.63 -3.03
N VAL A 136 -32.09 -4.76 -3.65
CA VAL A 136 -32.64 -5.93 -2.94
C VAL A 136 -31.64 -6.50 -1.93
N ALA A 137 -30.35 -6.57 -2.29
CA ALA A 137 -29.29 -7.04 -1.40
C ALA A 137 -29.17 -6.16 -0.15
N LEU A 138 -29.24 -4.83 -0.30
CA LEU A 138 -29.24 -3.89 0.82
C LEU A 138 -30.41 -4.12 1.79
N CYS A 139 -31.56 -4.57 1.28
CA CYS A 139 -32.72 -4.86 2.11
C CYS A 139 -32.65 -6.23 2.79
N LEU A 140 -32.23 -7.27 2.07
CA LEU A 140 -32.26 -8.66 2.55
C LEU A 140 -31.00 -9.08 3.33
N HIS A 141 -29.86 -8.45 3.04
CA HIS A 141 -28.56 -8.80 3.58
C HIS A 141 -27.82 -7.56 4.10
N PRO A 142 -28.33 -6.88 5.15
CA PRO A 142 -27.77 -5.61 5.61
C PRO A 142 -26.35 -5.73 6.17
N GLU A 143 -25.94 -6.90 6.66
CA GLU A 143 -24.62 -7.14 7.23
C GLU A 143 -23.51 -7.18 6.16
N ASP A 144 -23.78 -7.79 5.00
CA ASP A 144 -22.84 -7.84 3.88
C ASP A 144 -23.57 -7.94 2.53
N PRO A 145 -24.17 -6.83 2.06
CA PRO A 145 -24.89 -6.81 0.80
C PRO A 145 -23.96 -7.03 -0.40
N ALA A 146 -22.66 -6.73 -0.26
CA ALA A 146 -21.68 -6.85 -1.33
C ALA A 146 -21.28 -8.31 -1.57
N ALA A 147 -21.11 -9.11 -0.51
CA ALA A 147 -20.87 -10.55 -0.65
C ALA A 147 -22.03 -11.22 -1.40
N TYR A 148 -23.27 -10.99 -0.96
CA TYR A 148 -24.46 -11.51 -1.63
C TYR A 148 -24.50 -11.10 -3.11
N LEU A 149 -24.32 -9.80 -3.37
CA LEU A 149 -24.34 -9.27 -4.73
C LEU A 149 -23.24 -9.89 -5.62
N SER A 150 -22.05 -10.12 -5.07
CA SER A 150 -20.92 -10.71 -5.80
C SER A 150 -21.08 -12.20 -6.13
N GLU A 151 -21.95 -12.91 -5.41
CA GLU A 151 -22.30 -14.32 -5.64
C GLU A 151 -23.42 -14.49 -6.66
N GLN A 152 -24.39 -13.57 -6.69
CA GLN A 152 -25.59 -13.70 -7.51
C GLN A 152 -25.38 -13.36 -9.00
N PHE A 153 -24.34 -12.59 -9.34
CA PHE A 153 -24.12 -12.15 -10.72
C PHE A 153 -23.04 -12.95 -11.44
N PRO A 154 -23.29 -13.40 -12.70
CA PRO A 154 -22.32 -14.14 -13.48
C PRO A 154 -20.98 -13.43 -13.54
N THR A 155 -19.92 -14.23 -13.67
CA THR A 155 -18.50 -13.86 -13.70
C THR A 155 -18.20 -12.72 -14.68
N VAL A 156 -18.49 -11.46 -14.29
CA VAL A 156 -17.94 -10.24 -14.88
C VAL A 156 -16.41 -10.38 -14.98
N THR A 157 -15.86 -11.11 -14.01
CA THR A 157 -14.49 -11.55 -13.94
C THR A 157 -14.43 -12.90 -13.22
N GLY A 158 -13.43 -13.72 -13.57
CA GLY A 158 -13.13 -14.97 -12.89
C GLY A 158 -12.65 -14.78 -11.45
N ASP A 159 -12.19 -13.58 -11.11
CA ASP A 159 -11.69 -13.23 -9.78
C ASP A 159 -12.84 -12.81 -8.84
N ALA A 160 -13.08 -13.59 -7.80
CA ALA A 160 -14.10 -13.32 -6.80
C ALA A 160 -13.89 -11.97 -6.08
N PHE A 161 -12.64 -11.54 -5.84
CA PHE A 161 -12.36 -10.28 -5.17
C PHE A 161 -12.75 -9.09 -6.03
N ARG A 162 -12.43 -9.14 -7.32
CA ARG A 162 -12.85 -8.09 -8.26
C ARG A 162 -14.37 -7.98 -8.34
N ARG A 163 -15.10 -9.10 -8.39
CA ARG A 163 -16.58 -9.06 -8.31
C ARG A 163 -17.07 -8.38 -7.04
N HIS A 164 -16.44 -8.65 -5.91
CA HIS A 164 -16.77 -8.01 -4.64
C HIS A 164 -16.49 -6.50 -4.65
N TYR A 165 -15.40 -6.04 -5.27
CA TYR A 165 -15.11 -4.60 -5.42
C TYR A 165 -16.16 -3.90 -6.28
N LEU A 166 -16.54 -4.48 -7.42
CA LEU A 166 -17.59 -3.93 -8.27
C LEU A 166 -18.95 -3.87 -7.55
N ALA A 167 -19.28 -4.92 -6.78
CA ALA A 167 -20.48 -4.95 -5.93
C ALA A 167 -20.48 -3.83 -4.88
N ARG A 168 -19.37 -3.63 -4.16
CA ARG A 168 -19.23 -2.54 -3.20
C ARG A 168 -19.34 -1.18 -3.87
N ALA A 169 -18.73 -0.98 -5.04
CA ALA A 169 -18.84 0.28 -5.78
C ALA A 169 -20.30 0.64 -6.09
N CYS A 170 -21.08 -0.33 -6.57
CA CYS A 170 -22.51 -0.14 -6.85
C CYS A 170 -23.32 0.20 -5.59
N ILE A 171 -23.10 -0.51 -4.49
CA ILE A 171 -23.78 -0.24 -3.21
C ILE A 171 -23.45 1.17 -2.69
N GLU A 172 -22.19 1.58 -2.77
CA GLU A 172 -21.75 2.90 -2.33
C GLU A 172 -22.30 4.01 -3.24
N ALA A 173 -22.48 3.74 -4.54
CA ALA A 173 -23.16 4.66 -5.46
C ALA A 173 -24.64 4.88 -5.06
N ILE A 174 -25.36 3.80 -4.72
CA ILE A 174 -26.75 3.88 -4.22
C ILE A 174 -26.79 4.71 -2.91
N TYR A 175 -25.87 4.47 -1.99
CA TYR A 175 -25.78 5.27 -0.76
C TYR A 175 -25.43 6.74 -1.01
N ALA A 176 -24.60 7.03 -2.01
CA ALA A 176 -24.28 8.41 -2.40
C ALA A 176 -25.53 9.14 -2.91
N GLU A 177 -26.32 8.50 -3.76
CA GLU A 177 -27.59 9.04 -4.27
C GLU A 177 -28.60 9.30 -3.15
N GLN A 178 -28.77 8.33 -2.24
CA GLN A 178 -29.63 8.49 -1.07
C GLN A 178 -29.15 9.62 -0.15
N ALA A 179 -27.84 9.75 0.07
CA ALA A 179 -27.29 10.84 0.87
C ALA A 179 -27.51 12.21 0.21
N LEU A 180 -27.36 12.29 -1.12
CA LEU A 180 -27.65 13.49 -1.91
C LEU A 180 -29.13 13.89 -1.81
N GLN A 181 -30.05 12.93 -1.97
CA GLN A 181 -31.50 13.16 -1.82
C GLN A 181 -31.88 13.66 -0.41
N ASN A 182 -31.16 13.20 0.60
CA ASN A 182 -31.35 13.61 2.00
C ASN A 182 -30.57 14.90 2.37
N LEU A 183 -30.01 15.62 1.40
CA LEU A 183 -29.22 16.84 1.59
C LEU A 183 -27.99 16.66 2.51
N LYS A 184 -27.43 15.45 2.55
CA LYS A 184 -26.22 15.11 3.33
C LYS A 184 -24.99 15.12 2.43
N GLY A 185 -24.61 16.30 1.94
CA GLY A 185 -23.53 16.50 0.95
C GLY A 185 -22.20 15.84 1.33
N ASP A 186 -21.71 16.05 2.56
CA ASP A 186 -20.45 15.44 3.03
C ASP A 186 -20.49 13.91 3.03
N SER A 187 -21.63 13.35 3.44
CA SER A 187 -21.84 11.91 3.41
C SER A 187 -21.86 11.40 1.97
N ALA A 188 -22.50 12.11 1.04
CA ALA A 188 -22.54 11.72 -0.36
C ALA A 188 -21.13 11.74 -1.00
N TRP A 189 -20.34 12.79 -0.74
CA TRP A 189 -18.95 12.86 -1.20
C TRP A 189 -18.07 11.73 -0.64
N TYR A 190 -18.23 11.42 0.65
CA TYR A 190 -17.54 10.27 1.23
C TYR A 190 -17.89 8.98 0.48
N ARG A 191 -19.18 8.72 0.22
CA ARG A 191 -19.63 7.52 -0.51
C ARG A 191 -19.10 7.47 -1.94
N VAL A 192 -19.10 8.59 -2.67
CA VAL A 192 -18.45 8.73 -3.99
C VAL A 192 -16.98 8.33 -3.93
N SER A 193 -16.22 8.85 -2.96
CA SER A 193 -14.80 8.53 -2.83
C SER A 193 -14.53 7.05 -2.53
N VAL A 194 -15.40 6.42 -1.72
CA VAL A 194 -15.32 4.98 -1.45
C VAL A 194 -15.63 4.18 -2.72
N ALA A 195 -16.69 4.54 -3.45
CA ALA A 195 -17.05 3.88 -4.71
C ALA A 195 -15.93 3.94 -5.75
N GLN A 196 -15.34 5.13 -5.96
CA GLN A 196 -14.20 5.31 -6.87
C GLN A 196 -12.99 4.47 -6.46
N ARG A 197 -12.68 4.38 -5.17
CA ARG A 197 -11.61 3.49 -4.67
C ARG A 197 -11.89 2.02 -5.02
N GLN A 198 -13.13 1.57 -4.89
CA GLN A 198 -13.49 0.19 -5.22
C GLN A 198 -13.41 -0.07 -6.73
N ILE A 199 -13.81 0.89 -7.57
CA ILE A 199 -13.61 0.83 -9.03
C ILE A 199 -12.11 0.70 -9.35
N GLY A 200 -11.26 1.52 -8.74
CA GLY A 200 -9.81 1.41 -8.93
C GLY A 200 -9.23 0.06 -8.49
N LEU A 201 -9.78 -0.57 -7.45
CA LEU A 201 -9.39 -1.93 -7.05
C LEU A 201 -9.88 -2.99 -8.06
N PHE A 202 -11.08 -2.82 -8.63
CA PHE A 202 -11.60 -3.69 -9.68
C PHE A 202 -10.75 -3.65 -10.96
N GLU A 203 -10.37 -2.46 -11.41
CA GLU A 203 -9.50 -2.26 -12.57
C GLU A 203 -8.08 -2.81 -12.36
N GLY A 204 -7.66 -2.92 -11.09
CA GLY A 204 -6.27 -3.20 -10.73
C GLY A 204 -5.38 -1.95 -10.70
N SER A 205 -5.96 -0.76 -10.87
CA SER A 205 -5.33 0.56 -10.72
C SER A 205 -4.87 0.83 -9.27
N TYR A 206 -5.52 0.18 -8.29
CA TYR A 206 -5.06 0.13 -6.89
C TYR A 206 -4.51 -1.25 -6.54
N SER A 207 -3.34 -1.29 -5.90
CA SER A 207 -2.82 -2.53 -5.31
C SER A 207 -3.66 -2.90 -4.10
N ASP A 208 -4.40 -4.00 -4.18
CA ASP A 208 -5.07 -4.57 -3.02
C ASP A 208 -4.03 -4.88 -1.92
N PRO A 209 -4.14 -4.30 -0.71
CA PRO A 209 -3.25 -4.64 0.40
C PRO A 209 -3.33 -6.13 0.79
N PHE A 210 -4.41 -6.85 0.48
CA PHE A 210 -4.55 -8.29 0.70
C PHE A 210 -3.83 -9.14 -0.36
N SER A 211 -3.56 -8.59 -1.56
CA SER A 211 -2.69 -9.22 -2.57
C SER A 211 -1.21 -9.27 -2.17
N SER A 212 -0.85 -8.66 -1.03
CA SER A 212 0.52 -8.62 -0.53
C SER A 212 1.07 -10.03 -0.24
N LYS A 213 0.24 -10.99 0.21
CA LYS A 213 0.68 -12.36 0.47
C LYS A 213 1.11 -13.07 -0.81
N GLU A 214 0.28 -13.03 -1.85
CA GLU A 214 0.62 -13.63 -3.14
C GLU A 214 1.83 -12.96 -3.77
N ARG A 215 1.94 -11.62 -3.69
CA ARG A 215 3.15 -10.92 -4.17
C ARG A 215 4.40 -11.32 -3.40
N VAL A 216 4.32 -11.50 -2.08
CA VAL A 216 5.44 -11.97 -1.26
C VAL A 216 5.79 -13.42 -1.63
N GLU A 217 4.80 -14.27 -1.86
CA GLU A 217 5.02 -15.65 -2.31
C GLU A 217 5.64 -15.69 -3.71
N PHE A 218 5.13 -14.94 -4.68
CA PHE A 218 5.72 -14.84 -6.02
C PHE A 218 7.12 -14.23 -5.99
N ALA A 219 7.36 -13.21 -5.17
CA ALA A 219 8.69 -12.64 -4.97
C ALA A 219 9.64 -13.65 -4.32
N SER A 220 9.16 -14.43 -3.35
CA SER A 220 9.90 -15.50 -2.69
C SER A 220 10.23 -16.63 -3.67
N LEU A 221 9.25 -17.11 -4.44
CA LEU A 221 9.44 -18.11 -5.49
C LEU A 221 10.40 -17.63 -6.58
N GLY A 222 10.29 -16.37 -6.99
CA GLY A 222 11.21 -15.74 -7.93
C GLY A 222 12.63 -15.63 -7.37
N GLY A 223 12.77 -15.29 -6.08
CA GLY A 223 14.04 -15.28 -5.35
C GLY A 223 14.67 -16.66 -5.26
N GLN A 224 13.88 -17.68 -4.88
CA GLN A 224 14.31 -19.08 -4.81
C GLN A 224 14.73 -19.61 -6.19
N ALA A 225 13.96 -19.32 -7.24
CA ALA A 225 14.30 -19.72 -8.61
C ALA A 225 15.61 -19.07 -9.08
N ARG A 226 15.86 -17.80 -8.74
CA ARG A 226 17.15 -17.13 -9.01
C ARG A 226 18.30 -17.72 -8.20
N GLY A 227 18.05 -18.07 -6.93
CA GLY A 227 19.01 -18.75 -6.06
C GLY A 227 19.45 -20.11 -6.63
N ARG A 228 18.48 -20.93 -7.06
CA ARG A 228 18.73 -22.25 -7.69
C ARG A 228 19.58 -22.15 -8.96
N LYS A 229 19.37 -21.11 -9.78
CA LYS A 229 20.18 -20.88 -10.99
C LYS A 229 21.64 -20.58 -10.69
N THR A 230 21.93 -19.88 -9.59
CA THR A 230 23.31 -19.51 -9.21
C THR A 230 23.97 -20.53 -8.28
N GLU A 231 23.24 -21.55 -7.82
CA GLU A 231 23.74 -22.62 -6.94
C GLU A 231 24.96 -23.36 -7.53
N PRO A 232 24.96 -23.80 -8.81
CA PRO A 232 26.10 -24.51 -9.37
C PRO A 232 27.36 -23.65 -9.40
N VAL A 233 27.21 -22.35 -9.66
CA VAL A 233 28.32 -21.39 -9.68
C VAL A 233 28.85 -21.15 -8.26
N ARG A 234 27.97 -21.10 -7.25
CA ARG A 234 28.41 -20.99 -5.84
C ARG A 234 29.15 -22.23 -5.36
N ALA A 235 28.68 -23.43 -5.71
CA ALA A 235 29.37 -24.68 -5.42
C ALA A 235 30.76 -24.73 -6.09
N GLU A 236 30.85 -24.28 -7.34
CA GLU A 236 32.13 -24.21 -8.05
C GLU A 236 33.09 -23.18 -7.42
N LEU A 237 32.58 -22.05 -6.94
CA LEU A 237 33.39 -21.08 -6.19
C LEU A 237 34.00 -21.72 -4.94
N VAL A 238 33.23 -22.49 -4.17
CA VAL A 238 33.76 -23.24 -3.01
C VAL A 238 34.86 -24.22 -3.43
N ARG A 239 34.66 -24.95 -4.53
CA ARG A 239 35.66 -25.87 -5.07
C ARG A 239 36.96 -25.15 -5.46
N LEU A 240 36.86 -24.01 -6.14
CA LEU A 240 38.00 -23.19 -6.54
C LEU A 240 38.73 -22.57 -5.34
N LEU A 241 37.99 -22.10 -4.33
CA LEU A 241 38.56 -21.56 -3.08
C LEU A 241 39.42 -22.58 -2.34
N ASN A 242 39.04 -23.87 -2.38
CA ASN A 242 39.82 -24.94 -1.78
C ASN A 242 40.97 -25.39 -2.69
N LYS A 243 40.75 -25.48 -4.01
CA LYS A 243 41.76 -25.94 -4.98
C LYS A 243 42.92 -24.96 -5.17
N LEU A 244 42.63 -23.66 -5.24
CA LEU A 244 43.59 -22.60 -5.53
C LEU A 244 44.15 -21.96 -4.25
N ARG A 245 43.93 -22.59 -3.10
CA ARG A 245 44.34 -22.05 -1.81
C ARG A 245 45.87 -21.94 -1.73
N PRO A 246 46.42 -20.76 -1.41
CA PRO A 246 47.85 -20.61 -1.16
C PRO A 246 48.24 -21.24 0.20
N HIS A 247 49.53 -21.57 0.40
CA HIS A 247 49.99 -22.26 1.62
C HIS A 247 49.71 -21.49 2.93
N GLY A 248 49.72 -20.16 2.91
CA GLY A 248 49.33 -19.31 4.05
C GLY A 248 47.82 -19.03 4.13
N GLY A 249 47.02 -19.59 3.23
CA GLY A 249 45.61 -19.29 3.10
C GLY A 249 45.31 -17.90 2.54
N TRP A 250 44.03 -17.58 2.37
CA TRP A 250 43.59 -16.33 1.74
C TRP A 250 43.80 -15.14 2.68
N VAL A 251 44.52 -14.12 2.21
CA VAL A 251 44.80 -12.90 3.00
C VAL A 251 43.64 -11.92 2.89
N ASP A 252 43.12 -11.71 1.68
CA ASP A 252 42.00 -10.81 1.44
C ASP A 252 41.08 -11.26 0.28
N GLU A 253 39.92 -10.61 0.17
CA GLU A 253 38.94 -10.89 -0.89
C GLU A 253 39.47 -10.55 -2.30
N SER A 254 40.41 -9.62 -2.41
CA SER A 254 40.94 -9.17 -3.70
C SER A 254 41.84 -10.23 -4.33
N GLU A 255 42.62 -10.94 -3.52
CA GLU A 255 43.44 -12.08 -3.91
C GLU A 255 42.57 -13.23 -4.42
N VAL A 256 41.50 -13.55 -3.67
CA VAL A 256 40.50 -14.53 -4.09
C VAL A 256 39.91 -14.17 -5.44
N ILE A 257 39.40 -12.95 -5.60
CA ILE A 257 38.74 -12.51 -6.85
C ILE A 257 39.73 -12.61 -8.03
N LYS A 258 41.00 -12.24 -7.85
CA LYS A 258 42.01 -12.39 -8.91
C LYS A 258 42.24 -13.85 -9.31
N ALA A 259 42.30 -14.75 -8.33
CA ALA A 259 42.54 -16.18 -8.56
C ALA A 259 41.34 -16.92 -9.17
N VAL A 260 40.12 -16.60 -8.72
CA VAL A 260 38.92 -17.40 -9.05
C VAL A 260 38.03 -16.77 -10.13
N ALA A 261 38.12 -15.46 -10.39
CA ALA A 261 37.15 -14.79 -11.27
C ALA A 261 37.14 -15.32 -12.71
N ILE A 262 38.31 -15.55 -13.31
CA ILE A 262 38.40 -16.07 -14.69
C ILE A 262 37.87 -17.51 -14.78
N PRO A 263 38.38 -18.49 -14.00
CA PRO A 263 37.90 -19.87 -14.11
C PRO A 263 36.41 -20.01 -13.72
N LEU A 264 35.95 -19.24 -12.73
CA LEU A 264 34.55 -19.26 -12.33
C LEU A 264 33.63 -18.64 -13.38
N PHE A 265 34.08 -17.59 -14.08
CA PHE A 265 33.29 -16.98 -15.15
C PHE A 265 33.14 -17.94 -16.34
N GLN A 266 34.23 -18.61 -16.73
CA GLN A 266 34.20 -19.65 -17.77
C GLN A 266 33.22 -20.77 -17.39
N PHE A 267 33.28 -21.27 -16.16
CA PHE A 267 32.32 -22.26 -15.67
C PHE A 267 30.88 -21.75 -15.73
N SER A 268 30.64 -20.50 -15.32
CA SER A 268 29.32 -19.88 -15.37
C SER A 268 28.77 -19.78 -16.80
N GLN A 269 29.61 -19.50 -17.80
CA GLN A 269 29.20 -19.45 -19.20
C GLN A 269 28.79 -20.84 -19.72
N THR A 270 29.58 -21.87 -19.41
CA THR A 270 29.28 -23.25 -19.80
C THR A 270 28.01 -23.79 -19.13
N ASN A 271 27.65 -23.28 -17.96
CA ASN A 271 26.49 -23.74 -17.19
C ASN A 271 25.30 -22.75 -17.25
N GLY A 272 25.11 -22.02 -18.36
CA GLY A 272 23.89 -21.24 -18.61
C GLY A 272 24.02 -19.72 -18.48
N GLY A 273 25.24 -19.18 -18.34
CA GLY A 273 25.53 -17.75 -18.53
C GLY A 273 24.83 -16.80 -17.57
N TYR A 274 24.54 -17.24 -16.33
CA TYR A 274 23.66 -16.51 -15.41
C TYR A 274 24.20 -15.18 -14.88
N LEU A 275 25.51 -14.95 -14.99
CA LEU A 275 26.17 -13.76 -14.47
C LEU A 275 26.80 -12.95 -15.62
N LYS A 276 26.58 -11.63 -15.59
CA LYS A 276 27.18 -10.69 -16.54
C LYS A 276 28.64 -10.43 -16.17
N GLU A 277 29.49 -10.31 -17.18
CA GLU A 277 30.93 -10.06 -16.99
C GLU A 277 31.21 -8.78 -16.18
N SER A 278 30.46 -7.70 -16.49
CA SER A 278 30.61 -6.39 -15.85
C SER A 278 30.31 -6.40 -14.34
N SER A 279 29.46 -7.32 -13.87
CA SER A 279 29.07 -7.43 -12.46
C SER A 279 29.65 -8.65 -11.75
N PHE A 280 30.49 -9.44 -12.44
CA PHE A 280 30.94 -10.74 -11.96
C PHE A 280 31.81 -10.64 -10.70
N LYS A 281 32.84 -9.79 -10.75
CA LYS A 281 33.75 -9.56 -9.60
C LYS A 281 33.01 -9.02 -8.38
N GLN A 282 32.03 -8.14 -8.60
CA GLN A 282 31.20 -7.60 -7.53
C GLN A 282 30.28 -8.67 -6.93
N THR A 283 29.79 -9.60 -7.74
CA THR A 283 28.96 -10.72 -7.29
C THR A 283 29.77 -11.68 -6.40
N ILE A 284 31.00 -12.02 -6.80
CA ILE A 284 31.92 -12.82 -5.97
C ILE A 284 32.18 -12.12 -4.64
N ARG A 285 32.51 -10.82 -4.67
CA ARG A 285 32.73 -10.02 -3.46
C ARG A 285 31.54 -10.11 -2.52
N ARG A 286 30.33 -9.90 -3.04
CA ARG A 286 29.10 -10.00 -2.25
C ARG A 286 28.98 -11.39 -1.61
N TRP A 287 29.21 -12.46 -2.34
CA TRP A 287 29.13 -13.82 -1.79
C TRP A 287 30.19 -14.11 -0.72
N LEU A 288 31.39 -13.54 -0.83
CA LEU A 288 32.44 -13.64 0.19
C LEU A 288 32.13 -12.83 1.45
N GLN A 289 31.20 -11.88 1.41
CA GLN A 289 30.79 -11.04 2.54
C GLN A 289 29.46 -11.49 3.15
N ASP A 290 28.63 -12.15 2.36
CA ASP A 290 27.30 -12.60 2.77
C ASP A 290 27.40 -13.72 3.82
N ARG A 291 26.72 -13.51 4.96
CA ARG A 291 26.68 -14.48 6.06
C ARG A 291 25.72 -15.63 5.79
N GLU A 292 24.80 -15.47 4.84
CA GLU A 292 23.87 -16.53 4.43
C GLU A 292 24.60 -17.67 3.69
N HIS A 293 25.75 -17.39 3.07
CA HIS A 293 26.56 -18.38 2.35
C HIS A 293 27.67 -18.97 3.24
N LYS A 294 27.26 -19.75 4.24
CA LYS A 294 28.17 -20.35 5.24
C LYS A 294 29.30 -21.18 4.63
N ASP A 295 29.04 -21.90 3.54
CA ASP A 295 30.04 -22.77 2.90
C ASP A 295 31.14 -21.97 2.20
N ILE A 296 30.76 -20.87 1.54
CA ILE A 296 31.71 -19.93 0.93
C ILE A 296 32.53 -19.25 2.02
N GLN A 297 31.89 -18.80 3.10
CA GLN A 297 32.58 -18.23 4.26
C GLN A 297 33.54 -19.23 4.91
N ALA A 298 33.15 -20.49 5.05
CA ALA A 298 34.00 -21.53 5.63
C ALA A 298 35.21 -21.81 4.74
N ALA A 299 35.02 -21.92 3.42
CA ALA A 299 36.11 -22.10 2.46
C ALA A 299 37.04 -20.88 2.37
N PHE A 300 36.51 -19.67 2.55
CA PHE A 300 37.31 -18.45 2.58
C PHE A 300 38.07 -18.27 3.90
N ARG A 301 37.41 -18.46 5.06
CA ARG A 301 37.95 -18.14 6.40
C ARG A 301 38.74 -19.26 7.08
N SER A 302 38.71 -20.48 6.57
CA SER A 302 39.52 -21.57 7.14
C SER A 302 41.04 -21.33 7.03
N SER A 303 41.46 -20.17 6.51
CA SER A 303 42.82 -19.63 6.50
C SER A 303 43.19 -18.68 7.65
N ALA A 304 42.26 -18.20 8.46
CA ALA A 304 42.55 -17.15 9.46
C ALA A 304 43.06 -17.69 10.81
N ARG A 305 43.92 -18.72 10.82
CA ARG A 305 44.58 -19.22 12.04
C ARG A 305 46.08 -19.06 11.96
#